data_AF-A0AAW9KCS5-F1
#
_entry.id   AF-A0AAW9KCS5-F1
#
_cell.length_a   1.000
_cell.length_b   1.000
_cell.length_c   1.000
_cell.angle_alpha   90.00
_cell.angle_beta   90.00
_cell.angle_gamma   90.00
#
_symmetry.space_group_name_H-M   'P 1'
#
loop_
_entity.id
_entity.type
_entity.pdbx_description
1 polymer ?
#
loop_
_entity_poly.entity_id
_entity_poly.type
_entity_poly.pdbx_seq_one_letter_code
_entity_poly.pdbx_strand_id
1 'polypeptide(L)'
;LTVSYLHNKYGNIQLPAVLGFFGGSRFVPIVSSFSAIFIGAIFFLIWPTFQGWLVSAGNAIAGLGAIGTFLYGFLLRLTGAVGLHHMIYPLFWYTELGGVATVAGQTVTGAQNIFFAELADPNHVGLFTEGTRFFAGRFATMMFGLPAACLARY
;
A
#
# COMPACT_ATOMS: atom_id res chain seq x y z
N LEU A 1 12.72 12.00 -4.57
CA LEU A 1 12.72 13.45 -4.83
C LEU A 1 13.87 14.17 -4.10
N THR A 2 14.00 14.04 -2.78
CA THR A 2 15.06 14.70 -1.98
C THR A 2 16.48 14.47 -2.52
N VAL A 3 16.87 13.22 -2.75
CA VAL A 3 18.21 12.89 -3.26
C VAL A 3 18.46 13.49 -4.64
N SER A 4 17.46 13.46 -5.54
CA SER A 4 17.56 14.06 -6.87
C SER A 4 17.74 15.58 -6.80
N TYR A 5 16.99 16.26 -5.92
CA TYR A 5 17.15 17.69 -5.69
C TYR A 5 18.55 18.02 -5.14
N LEU A 6 19.02 17.27 -4.14
CA LEU A 6 20.35 17.45 -3.55
C LEU A 6 21.47 17.15 -4.55
N HIS A 7 21.29 16.13 -5.39
CA HIS A 7 22.23 15.81 -6.47
C HIS A 7 22.33 16.95 -7.48
N ASN A 8 21.19 17.48 -7.95
CA ASN A 8 21.18 18.59 -8.90
C ASN A 8 21.82 19.86 -8.32
N LYS A 9 21.69 20.07 -7.00
CA LYS A 9 22.26 21.22 -6.30
C LYS A 9 23.75 21.07 -5.98
N TYR A 10 24.18 19.87 -5.56
CA TYR A 10 25.51 19.65 -4.97
C TYR A 10 26.43 18.72 -5.78
N GLY A 11 25.98 18.17 -6.90
CA GLY A 11 26.74 17.20 -7.69
C GLY A 11 28.09 17.71 -8.21
N ASN A 12 28.26 19.02 -8.36
CA ASN A 12 29.50 19.68 -8.78
C ASN A 12 30.04 20.68 -7.73
N ILE A 13 29.69 20.52 -6.44
CA ILE A 13 30.13 21.45 -5.40
C ILE A 13 31.65 21.42 -5.23
N GLN A 14 32.28 22.59 -5.14
CA GLN A 14 33.69 22.73 -4.77
C GLN A 14 33.78 23.10 -3.29
N LEU A 15 34.49 22.27 -2.53
CA LEU A 15 34.73 22.48 -1.10
C LEU A 15 36.13 23.08 -0.88
N PRO A 16 36.38 23.75 0.27
CA PRO A 16 37.71 24.23 0.64
C PRO A 16 38.74 23.09 0.62
N ALA A 17 40.02 23.40 0.38
CA ALA A 17 41.07 22.40 0.17
C ALA A 17 41.13 21.30 1.26
N VAL A 18 40.88 21.65 2.53
CA VAL A 18 40.84 20.70 3.66
C VAL A 18 39.76 19.63 3.50
N LEU A 19 38.64 19.96 2.85
CA LEU A 19 37.50 19.08 2.59
C LEU A 19 37.39 18.68 1.11
N GLY A 20 38.39 19.00 0.28
CA GLY A 20 38.35 18.80 -1.17
C GLY A 20 38.11 17.35 -1.59
N PHE A 21 38.51 16.38 -0.76
CA PHE A 21 38.24 14.95 -0.97
C PHE A 21 36.74 14.63 -1.13
N PHE A 22 35.88 15.34 -0.39
CA PHE A 22 34.43 15.15 -0.38
C PHE A 22 33.69 15.98 -1.43
N GLY A 23 34.39 16.78 -2.24
CA GLY A 23 33.78 17.62 -3.27
C GLY A 23 33.09 16.83 -4.39
N GLY A 24 32.24 17.52 -5.15
CA GLY A 24 31.51 16.98 -6.29
C GLY A 24 30.51 15.89 -5.90
N SER A 25 30.42 14.83 -6.71
CA SER A 25 29.44 13.76 -6.55
C SER A 25 29.54 13.00 -5.23
N ARG A 26 30.71 13.01 -4.59
CA ARG A 26 30.96 12.36 -3.29
C ARG A 26 30.27 13.08 -2.13
N PHE A 27 29.96 14.37 -2.28
CA PHE A 27 29.24 15.13 -1.27
C PHE A 27 27.76 14.73 -1.21
N VAL A 28 27.19 14.28 -2.33
CA VAL A 28 25.75 14.03 -2.48
C VAL A 28 25.24 12.96 -1.50
N PRO A 29 25.90 11.79 -1.34
CA PRO A 29 25.50 10.83 -0.30
C PRO A 29 25.53 11.42 1.11
N ILE A 30 26.55 12.22 1.45
CA ILE A 30 26.72 12.80 2.79
C ILE A 30 25.55 13.72 3.14
N VAL A 31 25.28 14.71 2.29
CA VAL A 31 24.17 15.66 2.52
C VAL A 31 22.80 14.97 2.45
N SER A 32 22.67 13.94 1.62
CA SER A 32 21.44 13.14 1.52
C SER A 32 21.18 12.34 2.79
N SER A 33 22.21 11.73 3.39
CA SER A 33 22.08 11.01 4.66
C SER A 33 21.65 11.93 5.80
N PHE A 34 22.28 13.10 5.96
CA PHE A 34 21.85 14.07 6.96
C PHE A 34 20.42 14.56 6.72
N SER A 35 20.08 14.91 5.49
CA SER A 35 18.72 15.33 5.13
C SER A 35 17.69 14.23 5.41
N ALA A 36 18.03 12.97 5.13
CA ALA A 36 17.16 11.83 5.38
C ALA A 36 16.92 11.58 6.88
N ILE A 37 17.90 11.85 7.75
CA ILE A 37 17.72 11.79 9.21
C ILE A 37 16.66 12.79 9.66
N PHE A 38 16.74 14.05 9.23
CA PHE A 38 15.75 15.07 9.60
C PHE A 38 14.36 14.74 9.04
N ILE A 39 14.27 14.34 7.77
CA ILE A 39 13.00 13.95 7.17
C ILE A 39 12.42 12.74 7.91
N GLY A 40 13.25 11.73 8.20
CA GLY A 40 12.85 10.55 8.95
C GLY A 40 12.31 10.90 10.35
N ALA A 41 12.98 11.80 11.07
CA ALA A 41 12.51 12.28 12.37
C ALA A 41 11.15 12.98 12.30
N ILE A 42 10.94 13.82 11.27
CA ILE A 42 9.65 14.48 11.03
C ILE A 42 8.56 13.44 10.74
N PHE A 43 8.83 12.49 9.84
CA PHE A 43 7.89 11.44 9.50
C PHE A 43 7.59 10.53 10.70
N PHE A 44 8.57 10.23 11.54
CA PHE A 44 8.35 9.44 12.76
C PHE A 44 7.30 10.08 13.69
N LEU A 45 7.32 11.41 13.83
CA LEU A 45 6.36 12.13 14.66
C LEU A 45 4.97 12.24 14.01
N ILE A 46 4.94 12.41 12.69
CA ILE A 46 3.71 12.74 11.97
C ILE A 46 2.95 11.49 11.50
N TRP A 47 3.67 10.45 11.08
CA TRP A 47 3.11 9.24 10.49
C TRP A 47 2.07 8.51 11.35
N PRO A 48 2.24 8.38 12.69
CA PRO A 48 1.24 7.70 13.53
C PRO A 48 -0.16 8.31 13.41
N THR A 49 -0.25 9.63 13.25
CA THR A 49 -1.54 10.33 13.07
C THR A 49 -2.20 9.93 11.75
N PHE A 50 -1.44 9.95 10.65
CA PHE A 50 -1.92 9.53 9.34
C PHE A 50 -2.31 8.05 9.31
N GLN A 51 -1.52 7.20 9.97
CA GLN A 51 -1.84 5.78 10.12
C GLN A 51 -3.16 5.59 10.87
N GLY A 52 -3.39 6.33 11.95
CA GLY A 52 -4.65 6.33 12.68
C GLY A 52 -5.86 6.73 11.80
N TRP A 53 -5.71 7.78 10.99
CA TRP A 53 -6.75 8.17 10.04
C TRP A 53 -7.02 7.10 8.99
N LEU A 54 -5.96 6.45 8.48
CA LEU A 54 -6.09 5.36 7.52
C LEU A 54 -6.85 4.17 8.10
N VAL A 55 -6.51 3.76 9.32
CA VAL A 55 -7.19 2.66 10.03
C VAL A 55 -8.64 3.03 10.31
N SER A 56 -8.92 4.24 10.78
CA SER A 56 -10.29 4.70 11.03
C SER A 56 -11.14 4.74 9.76
N ALA A 57 -10.59 5.25 8.66
CA ALA A 57 -11.26 5.26 7.36
C ALA A 57 -11.49 3.83 6.85
N GLY A 58 -10.51 2.94 7.03
CA GLY A 58 -10.61 1.53 6.70
C GLY A 58 -11.75 0.84 7.46
N ASN A 59 -11.84 1.07 8.78
CA ASN A 59 -12.90 0.50 9.62
C ASN A 59 -14.28 1.01 9.21
N ALA A 60 -14.38 2.31 8.89
CA ALA A 60 -15.62 2.90 8.38
C ALA A 60 -16.03 2.25 7.05
N ILE A 61 -15.09 2.08 6.12
CA ILE A 61 -15.34 1.42 4.83
C ILE A 61 -15.78 -0.04 5.05
N ALA A 62 -15.12 -0.78 5.94
CA ALA A 62 -15.49 -2.17 6.23
C ALA A 62 -16.93 -2.28 6.79
N GLY A 63 -17.38 -1.31 7.59
CA GLY A 63 -18.74 -1.27 8.16
C GLY A 63 -19.86 -0.90 7.18
N LEU A 64 -19.55 -0.40 5.97
CA LEU A 64 -20.54 0.04 4.98
C LEU A 64 -21.05 -1.09 4.06
N GLY A 65 -20.65 -2.34 4.28
CA GLY A 65 -21.10 -3.49 3.48
C GLY A 65 -20.79 -3.33 1.99
N ALA A 66 -21.79 -3.53 1.11
CA ALA A 66 -21.60 -3.47 -0.34
C ALA A 66 -21.09 -2.10 -0.84
N ILE A 67 -21.54 -1.00 -0.24
CA ILE A 67 -21.06 0.35 -0.57
C ILE A 67 -19.59 0.48 -0.15
N GLY A 68 -19.22 -0.09 1.00
CA GLY A 68 -17.85 -0.18 1.47
C GLY A 68 -16.93 -0.90 0.48
N THR A 69 -17.35 -2.06 -0.01
CA THR A 69 -16.65 -2.84 -1.04
C THR A 69 -16.42 -2.03 -2.31
N PHE A 70 -17.44 -1.28 -2.77
CA PHE A 70 -17.31 -0.38 -3.91
C PHE A 70 -16.28 0.73 -3.65
N LEU A 71 -16.39 1.43 -2.52
CA LEU A 71 -15.47 2.52 -2.15
C LEU A 71 -14.03 2.02 -2.03
N TYR A 72 -13.83 0.86 -1.43
CA TYR A 72 -12.52 0.20 -1.38
C TYR A 72 -11.95 0.00 -2.79
N GLY A 73 -12.71 -0.63 -3.69
CA GLY A 73 -12.27 -0.89 -5.07
C GLY A 73 -11.97 0.39 -5.85
N PHE A 74 -12.83 1.40 -5.69
CA PHE A 74 -12.68 2.72 -6.31
C PHE A 74 -11.40 3.43 -5.83
N LEU A 75 -11.19 3.50 -4.51
CA LEU A 75 -10.01 4.14 -3.93
C LEU A 75 -8.72 3.40 -4.26
N LEU A 76 -8.75 2.06 -4.27
CA LEU A 76 -7.63 1.23 -4.68
C LEU A 76 -7.23 1.51 -6.13
N ARG A 77 -8.22 1.76 -7.01
CA ARG A 77 -7.95 2.13 -8.41
C ARG A 77 -7.40 3.54 -8.55
N LEU A 78 -7.94 4.50 -7.81
CA LEU A 78 -7.48 5.90 -7.82
C LEU A 78 -6.02 6.02 -7.34
N THR A 79 -5.68 5.26 -6.30
CA THR A 79 -4.32 5.16 -5.74
C THR A 79 -3.38 4.26 -6.56
N GLY A 80 -3.90 3.61 -7.61
CA GLY A 80 -3.16 2.76 -8.53
C GLY A 80 -2.01 3.49 -9.21
N ALA A 81 -2.28 4.68 -9.74
CA ALA A 81 -1.33 5.45 -10.55
C ALA A 81 -0.10 5.94 -9.75
N VAL A 82 -0.25 6.13 -8.44
CA VAL A 82 0.80 6.66 -7.54
C VAL A 82 1.41 5.59 -6.64
N GLY A 83 1.02 4.32 -6.80
CA GLY A 83 1.57 3.21 -6.02
C GLY A 83 1.03 3.08 -4.58
N LEU A 84 0.23 4.04 -4.10
CA LEU A 84 -0.31 4.04 -2.73
C LEU A 84 -1.24 2.84 -2.43
N HIS A 85 -1.78 2.21 -3.46
CA HIS A 85 -2.59 1.00 -3.32
C HIS A 85 -1.84 -0.14 -2.58
N HIS A 86 -0.50 -0.21 -2.67
CA HIS A 86 0.32 -1.18 -1.94
C HIS A 86 0.33 -0.98 -0.43
N MET A 87 -0.05 0.20 0.07
CA MET A 87 -0.25 0.43 1.50
C MET A 87 -1.67 0.03 1.94
N ILE A 88 -2.65 0.09 1.03
CA ILE A 88 -4.07 -0.04 1.36
C ILE A 88 -4.51 -1.51 1.35
N TYR A 89 -4.27 -2.25 0.26
CA TYR A 89 -4.80 -3.62 0.17
C TYR A 89 -4.24 -4.58 1.24
N PRO A 90 -2.96 -4.51 1.68
CA PRO A 90 -2.45 -5.44 2.69
C PRO A 90 -3.20 -5.34 4.01
N LEU A 91 -3.70 -4.14 4.36
CA LEU A 91 -4.51 -3.92 5.54
C LEU A 91 -5.77 -4.79 5.49
N PHE A 92 -6.46 -4.84 4.35
CA PHE A 92 -7.66 -5.68 4.18
C PHE A 92 -7.31 -7.16 3.95
N TRP A 93 -6.18 -7.47 3.32
CA TRP A 93 -5.88 -8.86 2.94
C TRP A 93 -5.30 -9.67 4.10
N TYR A 94 -4.54 -9.03 4.99
CA TYR A 94 -3.73 -9.72 5.99
C TYR A 94 -3.97 -9.28 7.44
N THR A 95 -4.78 -8.25 7.68
CA THR A 95 -5.05 -7.75 9.04
C THR A 95 -6.53 -7.84 9.39
N GLU A 96 -6.86 -7.58 10.66
CA GLU A 96 -8.24 -7.65 11.20
C GLU A 96 -9.21 -6.69 10.51
N LEU A 97 -8.70 -5.66 9.82
CA LEU A 97 -9.49 -4.77 8.97
C LEU A 97 -10.26 -5.53 7.87
N GLY A 98 -9.68 -6.63 7.40
CA GLY A 98 -10.31 -7.55 6.45
C GLY A 98 -11.30 -8.54 7.06
N GLY A 99 -11.39 -8.57 8.39
CA GLY A 99 -12.17 -9.54 9.16
C GLY A 99 -11.30 -10.57 9.90
N VAL A 100 -11.97 -11.26 10.82
CA VAL A 100 -11.44 -12.39 11.60
C VAL A 100 -12.49 -13.50 11.54
N ALA A 101 -12.07 -14.72 11.19
CA ALA A 101 -12.95 -15.87 11.11
C ALA A 101 -12.29 -17.10 11.75
N THR A 102 -13.10 -18.01 12.29
CA THR A 102 -12.64 -19.32 12.73
C THR A 102 -12.86 -20.33 11.60
N VAL A 103 -11.78 -20.88 11.07
CA VAL A 103 -11.79 -21.86 9.97
C VAL A 103 -11.11 -23.13 10.47
N ALA A 104 -11.78 -24.29 10.36
CA ALA A 104 -11.28 -25.58 10.88
C ALA A 104 -10.77 -25.51 12.34
N GLY A 105 -11.41 -24.71 13.19
CA GLY A 105 -11.03 -24.52 14.59
C GLY A 105 -9.82 -23.60 14.83
N GLN A 106 -9.27 -22.98 13.78
CA GLN A 106 -8.19 -22.00 13.88
C GLN A 106 -8.71 -20.59 13.61
N THR A 107 -8.23 -19.61 14.39
CA THR A 107 -8.56 -18.20 14.14
C THR A 107 -7.66 -17.67 13.02
N VAL A 108 -8.27 -17.22 11.93
CA VAL A 108 -7.60 -16.69 10.74
C VAL A 108 -8.00 -15.23 10.54
N THR A 109 -7.03 -14.39 10.21
CA THR A 109 -7.19 -12.94 10.11
C THR A 109 -6.83 -12.44 8.72
N GLY A 110 -7.63 -11.50 8.21
CA GLY A 110 -7.45 -10.90 6.89
C GLY A 110 -8.22 -11.63 5.80
N ALA A 111 -8.84 -10.87 4.91
CA ALA A 111 -9.84 -11.37 3.97
C ALA A 111 -9.26 -12.44 3.01
N GLN A 112 -8.02 -12.26 2.54
CA GLN A 112 -7.35 -13.21 1.65
C GLN A 112 -6.94 -14.49 2.40
N ASN A 113 -6.43 -14.36 3.62
CA ASN A 113 -6.04 -15.52 4.43
C ASN A 113 -7.26 -16.37 4.79
N ILE A 114 -8.37 -15.72 5.17
CA ILE A 114 -9.65 -16.37 5.46
C ILE A 114 -10.12 -17.14 4.24
N PHE A 115 -10.16 -16.51 3.07
CA PHE A 115 -10.56 -17.17 1.83
C PHE A 115 -9.74 -18.43 1.52
N PHE A 116 -8.41 -18.34 1.62
CA PHE A 116 -7.56 -19.50 1.34
C PHE A 116 -7.69 -20.60 2.39
N ALA A 117 -7.91 -20.24 3.66
CA ALA A 117 -8.16 -21.22 4.71
C ALA A 117 -9.51 -21.94 4.48
N GLU A 118 -10.57 -21.20 4.14
CA GLU A 118 -11.89 -21.76 3.82
C GLU A 118 -11.82 -22.66 2.58
N LEU A 119 -11.08 -22.25 1.55
CA LEU A 119 -10.88 -23.02 0.33
C LEU A 119 -10.11 -24.33 0.58
N ALA A 120 -9.24 -24.36 1.57
CA ALA A 120 -8.47 -25.53 1.95
C ALA A 120 -9.22 -26.49 2.91
N ASP A 121 -10.33 -26.05 3.52
CA ASP A 121 -11.13 -26.88 4.42
C ASP A 121 -12.16 -27.71 3.62
N PRO A 122 -12.01 -29.04 3.57
CA PRO A 122 -12.93 -29.91 2.83
C PRO A 122 -14.34 -29.95 3.42
N ASN A 123 -14.53 -29.45 4.65
CA ASN A 123 -15.83 -29.39 5.32
C ASN A 123 -16.50 -28.02 5.19
N HIS A 124 -15.86 -27.04 4.55
CA HIS A 124 -16.45 -25.72 4.36
C HIS A 124 -17.70 -25.83 3.47
N VAL A 125 -18.82 -25.28 3.97
CA VAL A 125 -20.09 -25.18 3.25
C VAL A 125 -20.56 -23.73 3.25
N GLY A 126 -20.92 -23.20 2.08
CA GLY A 126 -21.39 -21.83 1.96
C GLY A 126 -20.67 -21.03 0.88
N LEU A 127 -20.86 -19.70 0.92
CA LEU A 127 -20.23 -18.75 0.02
C LEU A 127 -19.05 -18.07 0.71
N PHE A 128 -17.96 -17.86 -0.02
CA PHE A 128 -16.76 -17.17 0.47
C PHE A 128 -16.88 -15.63 0.53
N THR A 129 -18.09 -15.10 0.75
CA THR A 129 -18.43 -13.68 0.50
C THR A 129 -17.60 -12.69 1.31
N GLU A 130 -17.35 -12.99 2.59
CA GLU A 130 -16.65 -12.08 3.49
C GLU A 130 -15.15 -11.98 3.18
N GLY A 131 -14.50 -13.11 2.87
CA GLY A 131 -13.11 -13.13 2.43
C GLY A 131 -12.91 -12.55 1.03
N THR A 132 -13.87 -12.75 0.12
CA THR A 132 -13.72 -12.39 -1.30
C THR A 132 -14.01 -10.95 -1.66
N ARG A 133 -14.84 -10.24 -0.90
CA ARG A 133 -15.27 -8.88 -1.27
C ARG A 133 -14.13 -7.87 -1.47
N PHE A 134 -13.00 -8.01 -0.76
CA PHE A 134 -11.86 -7.10 -0.87
C PHE A 134 -10.74 -7.54 -1.84
N PHE A 135 -10.87 -8.69 -2.51
CA PHE A 135 -9.85 -9.14 -3.47
C PHE A 135 -10.42 -9.66 -4.80
N ALA A 136 -11.62 -10.23 -4.84
CA ALA A 136 -12.15 -10.90 -6.02
C ALA A 136 -12.48 -9.94 -7.19
N GLY A 137 -12.86 -8.69 -6.90
CA GLY A 137 -13.19 -7.70 -7.93
C GLY A 137 -12.03 -7.37 -8.90
N ARG A 138 -10.78 -7.69 -8.52
CA ARG A 138 -9.60 -7.48 -9.36
C ARG A 138 -9.56 -8.44 -10.55
N PHE A 139 -10.02 -9.68 -10.39
CA PHE A 139 -9.94 -10.69 -11.44
C PHE A 139 -10.82 -10.34 -12.65
N ALA A 140 -12.07 -9.92 -12.41
CA ALA A 140 -12.97 -9.51 -13.48
C ALA A 140 -12.41 -8.34 -14.31
N THR A 141 -11.80 -7.36 -13.64
CA THR A 141 -11.16 -6.21 -14.31
C THR A 141 -9.96 -6.66 -15.16
N MET A 142 -9.16 -7.61 -14.69
CA MET A 142 -7.99 -8.10 -15.42
C MET A 142 -8.34 -9.03 -16.59
N MET A 143 -9.30 -9.93 -16.38
CA MET A 143 -9.70 -10.93 -17.36
C MET A 143 -10.57 -10.34 -18.48
N PHE A 144 -11.43 -9.38 -18.16
CA PHE A 144 -12.42 -8.85 -19.11
C PHE A 144 -12.32 -7.33 -19.28
N GLY A 145 -12.15 -6.58 -18.18
CA GLY A 145 -12.16 -5.11 -18.20
C GLY A 145 -11.03 -4.49 -19.03
N LEU A 146 -9.78 -4.87 -18.77
CA LEU A 146 -8.62 -4.34 -19.49
C LEU A 146 -8.62 -4.78 -20.97
N PRO A 147 -8.86 -6.05 -21.32
CA PRO A 147 -9.00 -6.44 -22.73
C PRO A 147 -10.11 -5.68 -23.46
N ALA A 148 -11.28 -5.50 -22.84
CA ALA A 148 -12.37 -4.71 -23.42
C ALA A 148 -11.99 -3.23 -23.62
N ALA A 149 -11.28 -2.63 -22.67
CA ALA A 149 -10.80 -1.26 -22.80
C ALA A 149 -9.75 -1.09 -23.92
N CYS A 150 -8.89 -2.10 -24.12
CA CYS A 150 -7.95 -2.12 -25.24
C CYS A 150 -8.70 -2.25 -26.58
N LEU A 151 -9.72 -3.13 -26.65
CA LEU A 151 -10.55 -3.29 -27.84
C LEU A 151 -11.31 -2.00 -28.19
N ALA A 152 -11.87 -1.30 -27.19
CA ALA A 152 -12.60 -0.05 -27.41
C ALA A 152 -11.73 1.14 -27.86
N ARG A 153 -10.40 1.03 -27.74
CA ARG A 153 -9.45 2.04 -28.22
C ARG A 153 -9.06 1.82 -29.68
N TYR A 154 -9.14 0.58 -30.17
CA TYR A 154 -8.82 0.19 -31.54
C TYR A 154 -9.93 0.59 -32.50
#